data_AF-A0A1W2TSU2-F1
#
_entry.id   AF-A0A1W2TSU2-F1
#
_cell.length_a   1.000
_cell.length_b   1.000
_cell.length_c   1.000
_cell.angle_alpha   90.00
_cell.angle_beta   90.00
_cell.angle_gamma   90.00
#
_symmetry.space_group_name_H-M   'P 1'
#
loop_
_entity.id
_entity.type
_entity.pdbx_description
1 polymer ?
#
loop_
_entity_poly.entity_id
_entity_poly.type
_entity_poly.pdbx_seq_one_letter_code
_entity_poly.pdbx_strand_id
1 'polypeptide(L)'
;MLSRIATTICLFGGAAVAQQTAWGQCGGIGWSGPFTCVSGYTCTVLNDYYSQCVPGTATTTTTTRTTATSTTTGPSTTLTTTTTTATTTTKTSGSGTYPTTLQSGYYWVRAVASPNYHSYLQAAPTATPSPGPGDAYLLPASGAGQFNVVDGQLVYNNPGAGSSGELLYMWVEDAADKTQRTLRTWFDAAPNPYGAFAFQGDTLAWTVADIPRPNAAAWLVCAADGVGRLYINTGAYAYDTPSGCADQTIHSYGGSTADV
;
A
#
# COMPACT_ATOMS: atom_id res chain seq x y z
N MET A 1 -42.82 29.10 -46.78
CA MET A 1 -41.52 28.41 -46.67
C MET A 1 -41.47 27.75 -45.29
N LEU A 2 -41.28 26.43 -45.22
CA LEU A 2 -41.45 25.67 -43.97
C LEU A 2 -40.24 25.83 -43.04
N SER A 3 -40.49 26.19 -41.78
CA SER A 3 -39.51 26.08 -40.70
C SER A 3 -39.34 24.61 -40.29
N ARG A 4 -38.09 24.15 -40.10
CA ARG A 4 -37.77 22.83 -39.58
C ARG A 4 -37.15 22.98 -38.19
N ILE A 5 -37.93 22.69 -37.16
CA ILE A 5 -37.42 22.53 -35.79
C ILE A 5 -37.04 21.05 -35.63
N ALA A 6 -35.76 20.78 -35.35
CA ALA A 6 -35.27 19.44 -35.05
C ALA A 6 -35.24 19.24 -33.52
N THR A 7 -36.17 18.44 -33.01
CA THR A 7 -36.23 18.09 -31.58
C THR A 7 -35.40 16.83 -31.32
N THR A 8 -34.21 16.99 -30.76
CA THR A 8 -33.39 15.85 -30.32
C THR A 8 -33.89 15.33 -28.97
N ILE A 9 -34.47 14.13 -28.96
CA ILE A 9 -34.85 13.42 -27.73
C ILE A 9 -33.68 12.52 -27.32
N CYS A 10 -33.03 12.85 -26.20
CA CYS A 10 -32.04 11.96 -25.58
C CYS A 10 -32.72 10.98 -24.62
N LEU A 11 -32.74 9.69 -24.96
CA LEU A 11 -33.07 8.63 -24.01
C LEU A 11 -31.91 8.46 -23.02
N PHE A 12 -32.15 8.73 -21.75
CA PHE A 12 -31.25 8.34 -20.67
C PHE A 12 -31.54 6.87 -20.26
N GLY A 13 -30.77 5.94 -20.81
CA GLY A 13 -30.77 4.55 -20.36
C GLY A 13 -30.08 4.42 -19.00
N GLY A 14 -30.86 4.18 -17.95
CA GLY A 14 -30.31 3.90 -16.62
C GLY A 14 -29.64 2.52 -16.58
N ALA A 15 -28.35 2.46 -16.30
CA ALA A 15 -27.65 1.21 -16.07
C ALA A 15 -28.09 0.61 -14.72
N ALA A 16 -28.95 -0.40 -14.76
CA ALA A 16 -29.29 -1.19 -13.58
C ALA A 16 -28.05 -1.98 -13.14
N VAL A 17 -27.48 -1.63 -11.98
CA VAL A 17 -26.37 -2.37 -11.38
C VAL A 17 -26.94 -3.66 -10.79
N ALA A 18 -27.04 -4.70 -11.62
CA ALA A 18 -27.44 -6.02 -11.16
C ALA A 18 -26.44 -6.51 -10.10
N GLN A 19 -26.95 -7.04 -8.98
CA GLN A 19 -26.14 -7.72 -7.97
C GLN A 19 -25.98 -9.21 -8.34
N GLN A 20 -24.86 -9.79 -7.96
CA GLN A 20 -24.56 -11.19 -8.19
C GLN A 20 -25.26 -12.10 -7.17
N THR A 21 -25.77 -13.23 -7.63
CA THR A 21 -26.48 -14.20 -6.80
C THR A 21 -25.56 -14.85 -5.76
N ALA A 22 -26.16 -15.37 -4.69
CA ALA A 22 -25.49 -16.23 -3.72
C ALA A 22 -24.76 -17.37 -4.44
N TRP A 23 -23.48 -17.60 -4.10
CA TRP A 23 -22.57 -18.58 -4.71
C TRP A 23 -22.30 -18.37 -6.22
N GLY A 24 -22.76 -17.26 -6.81
CA GLY A 24 -22.45 -16.85 -8.18
C GLY A 24 -21.04 -16.28 -8.32
N GLN A 25 -20.51 -16.27 -9.55
CA GLN A 25 -19.23 -15.64 -9.87
C GLN A 25 -19.35 -14.11 -9.79
N CYS A 26 -18.51 -13.48 -8.98
CA CYS A 26 -18.49 -12.05 -8.73
C CYS A 26 -17.15 -11.38 -9.07
N GLY A 27 -16.23 -12.12 -9.69
CA GLY A 27 -14.91 -11.61 -10.04
C GLY A 27 -14.04 -12.65 -10.72
N GLY A 28 -12.84 -12.23 -11.08
CA GLY A 28 -11.86 -13.03 -11.83
C GLY A 28 -11.52 -12.40 -13.18
N ILE A 29 -10.34 -12.74 -13.71
CA ILE A 29 -9.85 -12.33 -15.02
C ILE A 29 -10.84 -12.78 -16.10
N GLY A 30 -11.31 -11.83 -16.90
CA GLY A 30 -12.31 -12.08 -17.96
C GLY A 30 -13.77 -12.04 -17.48
N TRP A 31 -14.05 -11.89 -16.19
CA TRP A 31 -15.42 -11.70 -15.70
C TRP A 31 -15.94 -10.31 -16.08
N SER A 32 -17.06 -10.27 -16.81
CA SER A 32 -17.75 -9.04 -17.22
C SER A 32 -19.13 -8.85 -16.57
N GLY A 33 -19.50 -9.75 -15.65
CA GLY A 33 -20.78 -9.69 -14.95
C GLY A 33 -20.74 -8.83 -13.68
N PRO A 34 -21.82 -8.86 -12.89
CA PRO A 34 -21.88 -8.24 -11.57
C PRO A 34 -20.69 -8.58 -10.66
N PHE A 35 -20.09 -7.56 -10.05
CA PHE A 35 -19.03 -7.71 -9.03
C PHE A 35 -19.57 -7.61 -7.59
N THR A 36 -20.69 -6.93 -7.39
CA THR A 36 -21.32 -6.75 -6.07
C THR A 36 -22.26 -7.90 -5.77
N CYS A 37 -22.03 -8.66 -4.71
CA CYS A 37 -22.92 -9.72 -4.27
C CYS A 37 -24.27 -9.19 -3.74
N VAL A 38 -25.29 -10.05 -3.72
CA VAL A 38 -26.54 -9.83 -2.97
C VAL A 38 -26.26 -9.61 -1.47
N SER A 39 -27.18 -8.93 -0.78
CA SER A 39 -27.04 -8.63 0.65
C SER A 39 -26.82 -9.90 1.49
N GLY A 40 -25.92 -9.81 2.48
CA GLY A 40 -25.47 -10.95 3.29
C GLY A 40 -24.42 -11.85 2.64
N TYR A 41 -23.95 -11.52 1.43
CA TYR A 41 -22.85 -12.20 0.76
C TYR A 41 -21.72 -11.23 0.43
N THR A 42 -20.48 -11.73 0.44
CA THR A 42 -19.25 -11.00 0.13
C THR A 42 -18.53 -11.72 -1.00
N CYS A 43 -17.88 -10.95 -1.89
CA CYS A 43 -17.14 -11.53 -3.01
C CYS A 43 -15.75 -11.99 -2.55
N THR A 44 -15.55 -13.30 -2.48
CA THR A 44 -14.27 -13.91 -2.06
C THR A 44 -13.55 -14.50 -3.26
N VAL A 45 -12.29 -14.12 -3.45
CA VAL A 45 -11.43 -14.68 -4.52
C VAL A 45 -11.13 -16.15 -4.20
N LEU A 46 -11.34 -17.04 -5.16
CA LEU A 46 -10.96 -18.46 -5.06
C LEU A 46 -9.76 -18.78 -5.94
N ASN A 47 -9.62 -18.09 -7.08
CA ASN A 47 -8.43 -18.05 -7.94
C ASN A 47 -8.52 -16.84 -8.88
N ASP A 48 -7.44 -16.58 -9.62
CA ASP A 48 -7.31 -15.44 -10.53
C ASP A 48 -8.46 -15.28 -11.54
N TYR A 49 -9.08 -16.38 -11.97
CA TYR A 49 -10.17 -16.39 -12.96
C TYR A 49 -11.56 -16.51 -12.32
N TYR A 50 -11.66 -16.67 -11.00
CA TYR A 50 -12.92 -16.94 -10.32
C TYR A 50 -12.97 -16.45 -8.87
N SER A 51 -13.86 -15.49 -8.61
CA SER A 51 -14.29 -15.08 -7.27
C SER A 51 -15.76 -15.43 -7.07
N GLN A 52 -16.15 -15.88 -5.88
CA GLN A 52 -17.50 -16.35 -5.56
C GLN A 52 -18.16 -15.51 -4.45
N CYS A 53 -19.46 -15.25 -4.60
CA CYS A 53 -20.27 -14.70 -3.52
C CYS A 53 -20.50 -15.73 -2.42
N VAL A 54 -19.80 -15.61 -1.29
CA VAL A 54 -19.98 -16.47 -0.10
C VAL A 54 -20.63 -15.68 1.04
N PRO A 55 -21.35 -16.32 1.99
CA PRO A 55 -22.01 -15.60 3.08
C PRO A 55 -21.02 -14.76 3.90
N GLY A 56 -21.34 -13.47 4.09
CA GLY A 56 -20.48 -12.50 4.78
C GLY A 56 -21.30 -11.32 5.31
N THR A 57 -21.12 -10.99 6.58
CA THR A 57 -21.89 -9.94 7.28
C THR A 57 -21.41 -8.55 6.90
N ALA A 58 -22.04 -7.97 5.88
CA ALA A 58 -21.69 -6.65 5.35
C ALA A 58 -22.42 -5.48 6.06
N THR A 59 -21.67 -4.40 6.32
CA THR A 59 -22.22 -3.06 6.65
C THR A 59 -21.63 -2.05 5.68
N THR A 60 -22.48 -1.30 4.98
CA THR A 60 -22.13 -0.52 3.78
C THR A 60 -22.15 0.99 4.04
N THR A 61 -21.12 1.74 3.61
CA THR A 61 -21.19 3.21 3.48
C THR A 61 -20.39 3.71 2.26
N THR A 62 -20.94 4.69 1.54
CA THR A 62 -20.46 5.21 0.24
C THR A 62 -20.29 6.73 0.29
N THR A 63 -19.16 7.29 -0.18
CA THR A 63 -18.99 8.76 -0.35
C THR A 63 -18.08 9.13 -1.54
N THR A 64 -18.16 10.38 -2.04
CA THR A 64 -17.86 10.77 -3.43
C THR A 64 -16.98 12.03 -3.59
N ARG A 65 -16.16 12.07 -4.67
CA ARG A 65 -15.60 13.29 -5.38
C ARG A 65 -14.57 14.14 -4.58
N THR A 66 -13.67 15.00 -5.12
CA THR A 66 -13.51 15.71 -6.43
C THR A 66 -12.02 16.06 -6.72
N THR A 67 -11.67 16.32 -7.99
CA THR A 67 -10.31 16.60 -8.53
C THR A 67 -9.88 18.08 -8.51
N ALA A 68 -8.56 18.35 -8.43
CA ALA A 68 -7.93 19.65 -8.77
C ALA A 68 -6.49 19.46 -9.31
N THR A 69 -5.95 20.45 -10.03
CA THR A 69 -4.81 20.32 -10.97
C THR A 69 -3.74 21.41 -10.76
N SER A 70 -2.43 21.08 -10.85
CA SER A 70 -1.35 22.07 -11.06
C SER A 70 -0.03 21.53 -11.66
N THR A 71 0.26 21.94 -12.90
CA THR A 71 1.55 22.39 -13.50
C THR A 71 2.90 21.72 -13.19
N THR A 72 3.65 21.41 -14.27
CA THR A 72 4.98 20.78 -14.31
C THR A 72 6.11 21.69 -14.83
N THR A 73 7.33 21.57 -14.29
CA THR A 73 8.59 21.94 -14.99
C THR A 73 9.71 20.94 -14.65
N GLY A 74 10.37 20.40 -15.69
CA GLY A 74 11.49 19.47 -15.58
C GLY A 74 12.79 19.99 -16.21
N PRO A 75 13.68 19.11 -16.72
CA PRO A 75 14.79 18.59 -15.91
C PRO A 75 16.18 18.93 -16.49
N SER A 76 17.25 18.52 -15.80
CA SER A 76 18.62 18.54 -16.34
C SER A 76 19.37 17.23 -16.03
N THR A 77 19.99 16.65 -17.05
CA THR A 77 20.69 15.36 -17.05
C THR A 77 22.16 15.51 -17.41
N THR A 78 23.06 14.78 -16.75
CA THR A 78 24.34 14.38 -17.36
C THR A 78 24.84 13.03 -16.83
N LEU A 79 25.33 12.17 -17.75
CA LEU A 79 26.08 10.92 -17.50
C LEU A 79 27.58 11.26 -17.21
N THR A 80 28.53 10.37 -16.87
CA THR A 80 29.01 9.22 -17.67
C THR A 80 30.15 8.40 -16.97
N THR A 81 30.23 7.09 -17.28
CA THR A 81 31.45 6.19 -17.40
C THR A 81 32.31 5.68 -16.21
N THR A 82 32.08 4.39 -15.87
CA THR A 82 33.02 3.20 -15.88
C THR A 82 34.41 3.16 -15.22
N THR A 83 34.65 2.09 -14.42
CA THR A 83 35.84 1.19 -14.51
C THR A 83 35.54 -0.26 -14.04
N THR A 84 36.29 -1.23 -14.57
CA THR A 84 36.29 -2.72 -14.42
C THR A 84 37.12 -3.21 -13.19
N THR A 85 37.16 -4.47 -12.67
CA THR A 85 36.66 -5.83 -13.02
C THR A 85 36.56 -6.72 -11.74
N ALA A 86 35.58 -7.65 -11.60
CA ALA A 86 35.76 -8.93 -10.86
C ALA A 86 34.64 -9.96 -11.16
N THR A 87 35.00 -11.24 -11.33
CA THR A 87 34.08 -12.33 -11.73
C THR A 87 33.61 -13.18 -10.54
N THR A 88 32.30 -13.24 -10.31
CA THR A 88 31.64 -14.31 -9.53
C THR A 88 30.30 -14.62 -10.19
N THR A 89 29.89 -15.90 -10.23
CA THR A 89 28.71 -16.39 -10.97
C THR A 89 27.40 -15.75 -10.49
N THR A 90 26.93 -14.75 -11.23
CA THR A 90 25.67 -14.05 -11.01
C THR A 90 24.49 -14.81 -11.60
N LYS A 91 23.51 -15.19 -10.76
CA LYS A 91 22.15 -15.39 -11.23
C LYS A 91 21.58 -14.04 -11.64
N THR A 92 20.95 -13.98 -12.82
CA THR A 92 20.47 -12.75 -13.45
C THR A 92 19.48 -12.00 -12.55
N SER A 93 19.77 -10.72 -12.29
CA SER A 93 18.90 -9.84 -11.51
C SER A 93 17.54 -9.67 -12.17
N GLY A 94 16.46 -9.95 -11.44
CA GLY A 94 15.10 -9.65 -11.87
C GLY A 94 14.82 -8.16 -11.75
N SER A 95 14.83 -7.43 -12.87
CA SER A 95 14.33 -6.05 -12.93
C SER A 95 12.80 -6.07 -12.87
N GLY A 96 12.24 -6.28 -11.68
CA GLY A 96 10.81 -6.16 -11.44
C GLY A 96 10.33 -4.71 -11.59
N THR A 97 9.41 -4.45 -12.51
CA THR A 97 8.77 -3.15 -12.64
C THR A 97 7.70 -3.01 -11.56
N TYR A 98 7.74 -1.95 -10.75
CA TYR A 98 6.65 -1.69 -9.79
C TYR A 98 5.35 -1.38 -10.53
N PRO A 99 4.21 -1.96 -10.12
CA PRO A 99 2.93 -1.67 -10.71
C PRO A 99 2.58 -0.24 -10.33
N THR A 100 2.61 0.65 -11.31
CA THR A 100 2.25 2.07 -11.16
C THR A 100 0.76 2.27 -10.92
N THR A 101 -0.05 1.24 -11.18
CA THR A 101 -1.49 1.20 -10.94
C THR A 101 -1.82 0.32 -9.74
N LEU A 102 -2.72 0.80 -8.87
CA LEU A 102 -3.17 0.09 -7.68
C LEU A 102 -3.90 -1.22 -8.04
N GLN A 103 -3.45 -2.33 -7.46
CA GLN A 103 -4.09 -3.63 -7.61
C GLN A 103 -5.28 -3.77 -6.66
N SER A 104 -6.31 -4.51 -7.10
CA SER A 104 -7.52 -4.72 -6.30
C SER A 104 -7.20 -5.39 -4.96
N GLY A 105 -7.79 -4.90 -3.88
CA GLY A 105 -7.55 -5.40 -2.51
C GLY A 105 -6.27 -4.89 -1.85
N TYR A 106 -5.54 -3.96 -2.47
CA TYR A 106 -4.38 -3.28 -1.88
C TYR A 106 -4.58 -1.77 -1.81
N TYR A 107 -3.71 -1.11 -1.05
CA TYR A 107 -3.62 0.33 -0.87
C TYR A 107 -2.17 0.78 -1.04
N TRP A 108 -1.96 2.00 -1.51
CA TRP A 108 -0.69 2.67 -1.20
C TRP A 108 -0.71 3.05 0.28
N VAL A 109 0.45 3.13 0.94
CA VAL A 109 0.55 3.69 2.30
C VAL A 109 1.47 4.91 2.24
N ARG A 110 1.02 6.06 2.76
CA ARG A 110 1.77 7.33 2.69
C ARG A 110 1.74 8.12 3.98
N ALA A 111 2.75 8.94 4.21
CA ALA A 111 2.77 9.93 5.27
C ALA A 111 1.85 11.12 4.98
N VAL A 112 1.15 11.59 6.02
CA VAL A 112 0.26 12.77 5.96
C VAL A 112 0.75 13.94 6.81
N ALA A 113 1.98 13.89 7.33
CA ALA A 113 2.59 14.96 8.12
C ALA A 113 3.93 15.43 7.52
N SER A 114 4.20 16.73 7.61
CA SER A 114 5.53 17.28 7.28
C SER A 114 6.63 16.65 8.17
N PRO A 115 7.87 16.50 7.69
CA PRO A 115 8.37 16.85 6.35
C PRO A 115 8.09 15.77 5.29
N ASN A 116 7.61 14.59 5.67
CA ASN A 116 7.46 13.44 4.76
C ASN A 116 6.08 13.36 4.08
N TYR A 117 5.31 14.45 4.08
CA TYR A 117 4.00 14.52 3.44
C TYR A 117 4.08 14.02 1.99
N HIS A 118 3.20 13.07 1.61
CA HIS A 118 3.21 12.39 0.31
C HIS A 118 4.45 11.52 0.01
N SER A 119 5.23 11.16 1.02
CA SER A 119 6.20 10.05 0.93
C SER A 119 5.50 8.71 1.20
N TYR A 120 5.87 7.69 0.43
CA TYR A 120 5.21 6.39 0.34
C TYR A 120 6.04 5.27 0.96
N LEU A 121 5.35 4.29 1.54
CA LEU A 121 5.95 3.10 2.11
C LEU A 121 6.58 2.22 1.03
N GLN A 122 7.82 1.78 1.26
CA GLN A 122 8.62 0.94 0.36
C GLN A 122 9.43 -0.08 1.16
N ALA A 123 9.74 -1.21 0.54
CA ALA A 123 10.55 -2.30 1.09
C ALA A 123 11.84 -2.43 0.28
N ALA A 124 13.04 -2.19 0.83
CA ALA A 124 14.28 -2.28 0.04
C ALA A 124 15.25 -3.35 0.56
N PRO A 125 15.96 -4.11 -0.31
CA PRO A 125 15.96 -3.99 -1.77
C PRO A 125 14.77 -4.70 -2.41
N THR A 126 14.01 -3.96 -3.20
CA THR A 126 12.81 -4.37 -3.95
C THR A 126 13.05 -5.42 -5.07
N ALA A 127 14.21 -6.08 -5.13
CA ALA A 127 14.59 -6.97 -6.24
C ALA A 127 15.48 -8.18 -5.85
N THR A 128 15.64 -8.50 -4.57
CA THR A 128 16.38 -9.70 -4.13
C THR A 128 15.83 -10.19 -2.79
N PRO A 129 15.73 -11.51 -2.54
CA PRO A 129 15.69 -12.00 -1.16
C PRO A 129 17.03 -11.65 -0.51
N SER A 130 17.05 -10.51 0.19
CA SER A 130 18.20 -10.07 0.96
C SER A 130 18.49 -11.15 2.03
N PRO A 131 19.76 -11.52 2.29
CA PRO A 131 20.12 -12.50 3.32
C PRO A 131 20.02 -11.92 4.75
N GLY A 132 19.01 -11.09 4.98
CA GLY A 132 18.79 -10.26 6.14
C GLY A 132 17.75 -9.18 5.84
N PRO A 133 17.09 -8.62 6.88
CA PRO A 133 15.90 -7.79 6.76
C PRO A 133 16.09 -6.55 5.87
N GLY A 134 15.19 -6.39 4.89
CA GLY A 134 15.13 -5.19 4.06
C GLY A 134 14.31 -4.11 4.75
N ASP A 135 14.95 -3.00 5.15
CA ASP A 135 14.29 -1.93 5.92
C ASP A 135 13.03 -1.39 5.22
N ALA A 136 12.09 -0.92 6.04
CA ALA A 136 10.95 -0.15 5.57
C ALA A 136 11.32 1.33 5.47
N TYR A 137 10.83 2.00 4.43
CA TYR A 137 11.14 3.42 4.17
C TYR A 137 9.89 4.20 3.78
N LEU A 138 9.87 5.50 4.06
CA LEU A 138 9.02 6.47 3.35
C LEU A 138 9.88 7.25 2.34
N LEU A 139 9.55 7.11 1.06
CA LEU A 139 10.30 7.65 -0.08
C LEU A 139 9.35 8.17 -1.18
N PRO A 140 9.82 8.94 -2.18
CA PRO A 140 8.95 9.45 -3.25
C PRO A 140 8.17 8.37 -4.01
N ALA A 141 7.01 8.74 -4.54
CA ALA A 141 6.02 7.85 -5.16
C ALA A 141 6.52 6.90 -6.26
N SER A 142 7.67 7.17 -6.88
CA SER A 142 8.24 6.37 -7.98
C SER A 142 8.59 4.92 -7.61
N GLY A 143 8.78 4.62 -6.32
CA GLY A 143 9.02 3.27 -5.80
C GLY A 143 7.89 2.75 -4.89
N ALA A 144 6.74 3.43 -4.84
CA ALA A 144 5.70 3.17 -3.85
C ALA A 144 5.26 1.69 -3.85
N GLY A 145 5.21 1.10 -2.66
CA GLY A 145 4.68 -0.24 -2.47
C GLY A 145 3.15 -0.25 -2.35
N GLN A 146 2.57 -1.43 -2.58
CA GLN A 146 1.14 -1.68 -2.40
C GLN A 146 0.94 -2.67 -1.25
N PHE A 147 0.13 -2.31 -0.28
CA PHE A 147 -0.01 -3.01 1.00
C PHE A 147 -1.47 -3.25 1.37
N ASN A 148 -1.72 -4.29 2.14
CA ASN A 148 -2.98 -4.49 2.84
C ASN A 148 -2.72 -5.06 4.24
N VAL A 149 -3.70 -4.95 5.15
CA VAL A 149 -3.64 -5.67 6.43
C VAL A 149 -4.49 -6.93 6.34
N VAL A 150 -3.86 -8.08 6.55
CA VAL A 150 -4.50 -9.41 6.56
C VAL A 150 -4.07 -10.14 7.83
N ASP A 151 -5.03 -10.62 8.62
CA ASP A 151 -4.79 -11.37 9.86
C ASP A 151 -3.75 -10.73 10.82
N GLY A 152 -3.79 -9.40 10.94
CA GLY A 152 -2.88 -8.62 11.77
C GLY A 152 -1.49 -8.39 11.16
N GLN A 153 -1.24 -8.80 9.93
CA GLN A 153 0.02 -8.58 9.20
C GLN A 153 -0.12 -7.46 8.19
N LEU A 154 0.85 -6.54 8.10
CA LEU A 154 0.95 -5.63 6.95
C LEU A 154 1.64 -6.37 5.81
N VAL A 155 0.83 -6.84 4.86
CA VAL A 155 1.25 -7.60 3.69
C VAL A 155 1.66 -6.65 2.57
N TYR A 156 2.88 -6.78 2.07
CA TYR A 156 3.38 -6.13 0.86
C TYR A 156 3.15 -7.04 -0.35
N ASN A 157 2.46 -6.49 -1.35
CA ASN A 157 2.35 -7.08 -2.68
C ASN A 157 3.67 -6.86 -3.43
N ASN A 158 4.56 -7.85 -3.42
CA ASN A 158 5.86 -7.77 -4.10
C ASN A 158 5.71 -8.10 -5.60
N PRO A 159 5.80 -7.11 -6.50
CA PRO A 159 5.67 -7.34 -7.94
C PRO A 159 6.94 -7.94 -8.56
N GLY A 160 8.09 -7.83 -7.86
CA GLY A 160 9.38 -8.35 -8.30
C GLY A 160 9.49 -9.88 -8.17
N ALA A 161 8.56 -10.51 -7.45
CA ALA A 161 8.49 -11.95 -7.25
C ALA A 161 8.21 -12.74 -8.56
N GLY A 162 7.68 -12.07 -9.59
CA GLY A 162 7.20 -12.74 -10.80
C GLY A 162 6.02 -13.66 -10.50
N SER A 163 5.92 -14.79 -11.19
CA SER A 163 4.79 -15.74 -11.05
C SER A 163 4.73 -16.50 -9.72
N SER A 164 5.60 -16.23 -8.74
CA SER A 164 5.58 -16.92 -7.44
C SER A 164 4.58 -16.32 -6.44
N GLY A 165 4.16 -15.07 -6.64
CA GLY A 165 3.24 -14.39 -5.71
C GLY A 165 3.80 -14.23 -4.29
N GLU A 166 5.12 -14.14 -4.14
CA GLU A 166 5.82 -14.10 -2.84
C GLU A 166 5.50 -12.80 -2.08
N LEU A 167 4.48 -12.86 -1.24
CA LEU A 167 4.12 -11.80 -0.30
C LEU A 167 5.24 -11.60 0.71
N LEU A 168 5.57 -10.35 1.00
CA LEU A 168 6.40 -10.01 2.16
C LEU A 168 5.53 -9.41 3.26
N TYR A 169 5.97 -9.54 4.50
CA TYR A 169 5.25 -9.08 5.69
C TYR A 169 6.11 -8.05 6.42
N MET A 170 5.51 -6.96 6.89
CA MET A 170 6.27 -5.99 7.69
C MET A 170 6.53 -6.55 9.09
N TRP A 171 7.79 -6.61 9.46
CA TRP A 171 8.24 -6.93 10.80
C TRP A 171 8.48 -5.67 11.62
N VAL A 172 8.35 -5.83 12.92
CA VAL A 172 8.74 -4.85 13.94
C VAL A 172 9.72 -5.52 14.89
N GLU A 173 10.75 -4.77 15.28
CA GLU A 173 11.76 -5.19 16.24
C GLU A 173 11.15 -5.60 17.60
N ASP A 174 11.31 -6.87 17.98
CA ASP A 174 11.14 -7.35 19.35
C ASP A 174 12.37 -6.95 20.18
N ALA A 175 12.38 -5.68 20.59
CA ALA A 175 13.50 -5.08 21.32
C ALA A 175 13.59 -5.62 22.75
N ALA A 176 14.81 -5.96 23.20
CA ALA A 176 15.05 -6.36 24.58
C ALA A 176 14.78 -5.20 25.57
N ASP A 177 15.05 -3.96 25.15
CA ASP A 177 14.65 -2.76 25.87
C ASP A 177 13.27 -2.29 25.41
N LYS A 178 12.24 -2.63 26.19
CA LYS A 178 10.84 -2.25 25.96
C LYS A 178 10.58 -0.74 26.18
N THR A 179 11.58 0.03 26.59
CA THR A 179 11.48 1.50 26.77
C THR A 179 12.11 2.30 25.63
N GLN A 180 12.80 1.66 24.68
CA GLN A 180 13.45 2.34 23.57
C GLN A 180 12.44 3.09 22.68
N ARG A 181 12.81 4.28 22.20
CA ARG A 181 11.89 5.22 21.53
C ARG A 181 11.51 4.86 20.10
N THR A 182 12.32 4.02 19.45
CA THR A 182 12.18 3.59 18.06
C THR A 182 12.25 2.07 18.01
N LEU A 183 11.27 1.41 17.37
CA LEU A 183 11.43 0.01 16.96
C LEU A 183 11.66 -0.02 15.44
N ARG A 184 12.72 -0.68 15.00
CA ARG A 184 13.03 -0.85 13.57
C ARG A 184 11.92 -1.63 12.88
N THR A 185 11.62 -1.26 11.64
CA THR A 185 10.70 -2.03 10.78
C THR A 185 11.37 -2.41 9.45
N TRP A 186 10.99 -3.58 8.95
CA TRP A 186 11.56 -4.20 7.75
C TRP A 186 10.55 -5.14 7.09
N PHE A 187 10.88 -5.71 5.93
CA PHE A 187 10.08 -6.72 5.27
C PHE A 187 10.81 -8.08 5.20
N ASP A 188 10.07 -9.14 5.44
CA ASP A 188 10.52 -10.54 5.43
C ASP A 188 9.50 -11.43 4.70
N ALA A 189 9.89 -12.63 4.27
CA ALA A 189 9.00 -13.60 3.62
C ALA A 189 8.13 -14.38 4.63
N ALA A 190 8.52 -14.43 5.90
CA ALA A 190 7.70 -14.99 6.97
C ALA A 190 6.77 -13.94 7.59
N PRO A 191 5.54 -14.29 8.04
CA PRO A 191 4.72 -13.41 8.87
C PRO A 191 5.44 -13.04 10.19
N ASN A 192 5.26 -11.80 10.63
CA ASN A 192 5.83 -11.30 11.88
C ASN A 192 5.05 -11.86 13.10
N PRO A 193 5.69 -12.59 14.02
CA PRO A 193 5.03 -13.07 15.24
C PRO A 193 4.87 -11.99 16.32
N TYR A 194 5.51 -10.82 16.18
CA TYR A 194 5.58 -9.78 17.20
C TYR A 194 4.68 -8.57 16.89
N GLY A 195 3.55 -8.51 17.59
CA GLY A 195 2.53 -7.47 17.45
C GLY A 195 1.59 -7.68 16.26
N ALA A 196 0.67 -6.73 16.07
CA ALA A 196 -0.33 -6.76 15.02
C ALA A 196 -0.58 -5.37 14.42
N PHE A 197 -0.76 -5.34 13.10
CA PHE A 197 -1.20 -4.16 12.35
C PHE A 197 -2.71 -4.11 12.20
N ALA A 198 -3.25 -2.90 12.10
CA ALA A 198 -4.65 -2.65 11.76
C ALA A 198 -4.80 -1.30 11.06
N PHE A 199 -5.74 -1.20 10.12
CA PHE A 199 -6.24 0.10 9.68
C PHE A 199 -7.35 0.57 10.63
N GLN A 200 -7.19 1.75 11.22
CA GLN A 200 -8.23 2.45 11.97
C GLN A 200 -8.78 3.57 11.09
N GLY A 201 -9.82 3.24 10.31
CA GLY A 201 -10.21 4.06 9.16
C GLY A 201 -9.18 3.89 8.05
N ASP A 202 -8.53 4.99 7.64
CA ASP A 202 -7.37 4.96 6.74
C ASP A 202 -6.03 4.81 7.48
N THR A 203 -6.00 5.12 8.78
CA THR A 203 -4.77 5.29 9.54
C THR A 203 -4.16 3.93 9.88
N LEU A 204 -2.90 3.69 9.50
CA LEU A 204 -2.20 2.46 9.83
C LEU A 204 -1.65 2.51 11.25
N ALA A 205 -2.10 1.57 12.08
CA ALA A 205 -1.68 1.40 13.47
C ALA A 205 -0.97 0.06 13.66
N TRP A 206 -0.14 -0.01 14.71
CA TRP A 206 0.48 -1.25 15.19
C TRP A 206 0.39 -1.33 16.72
N THR A 207 0.10 -2.51 17.25
CA THR A 207 0.02 -2.76 18.69
C THR A 207 0.75 -4.04 19.07
N VAL A 208 1.24 -4.10 20.31
CA VAL A 208 1.79 -5.31 20.93
C VAL A 208 1.46 -5.28 22.43
N ALA A 209 1.47 -6.44 23.08
CA ALA A 209 0.99 -6.59 24.45
C ALA A 209 1.95 -6.04 25.53
N ASP A 210 3.25 -5.99 25.24
CA ASP A 210 4.32 -5.71 26.21
C ASP A 210 4.91 -4.29 26.11
N ILE A 211 4.55 -3.53 25.08
CA ILE A 211 4.93 -2.12 24.91
C ILE A 211 3.65 -1.25 24.91
N PRO A 212 3.28 -0.61 26.03
CA PRO A 212 2.12 0.26 26.09
C PRO A 212 2.39 1.58 25.34
N ARG A 213 1.65 1.83 24.26
CA ARG A 213 1.83 3.01 23.40
C ARG A 213 0.69 4.02 23.60
N PRO A 214 0.98 5.31 23.89
CA PRO A 214 -0.05 6.36 23.97
C PRO A 214 -0.82 6.57 22.66
N ASN A 215 -0.18 6.28 21.52
CA ASN A 215 -0.77 6.33 20.19
C ASN A 215 -0.26 5.15 19.36
N ALA A 216 -1.15 4.22 18.97
CA ALA A 216 -0.81 3.07 18.14
C ALA A 216 -0.46 3.43 16.68
N ALA A 217 -0.85 4.62 16.22
CA ALA A 217 -0.57 5.15 14.89
C ALA A 217 0.60 6.14 14.85
N ALA A 218 1.43 6.22 15.91
CA ALA A 218 2.62 7.07 15.91
C ALA A 218 3.80 6.38 15.21
N TRP A 219 4.31 7.00 14.15
CA TRP A 219 5.47 6.53 13.41
C TRP A 219 6.60 7.56 13.48
N LEU A 220 7.83 7.11 13.26
CA LEU A 220 8.98 7.99 13.09
C LEU A 220 9.60 7.71 11.73
N VAL A 221 9.93 8.78 10.99
CA VAL A 221 10.85 8.68 9.86
C VAL A 221 12.16 9.31 10.29
N CYS A 222 13.23 8.50 10.32
CA CYS A 222 14.57 8.92 10.70
C CYS A 222 15.48 8.89 9.48
N ALA A 223 16.08 10.02 9.15
CA ALA A 223 16.86 10.22 7.92
C ALA A 223 18.32 10.60 8.22
N ALA A 224 18.96 9.89 9.16
CA ALA A 224 20.34 10.16 9.59
C ALA A 224 21.37 10.01 8.46
N ASP A 225 21.07 9.20 7.44
CA ASP A 225 21.84 8.98 6.21
C ASP A 225 21.21 9.68 4.98
N GLY A 226 20.21 10.54 5.19
CA GLY A 226 19.41 11.16 4.13
C GLY A 226 18.33 10.25 3.53
N VAL A 227 18.17 9.01 4.01
CA VAL A 227 17.15 8.06 3.54
C VAL A 227 16.07 7.92 4.60
N GLY A 228 14.81 8.16 4.25
CA GLY A 228 13.68 8.16 5.20
C GLY A 228 13.30 6.77 5.72
N ARG A 229 14.09 6.17 6.61
CA ARG A 229 13.77 4.88 7.26
C ARG A 229 12.58 5.03 8.20
N LEU A 230 11.65 4.09 8.13
CA LEU A 230 10.44 4.06 8.96
C LEU A 230 10.67 3.26 10.25
N TYR A 231 10.12 3.75 11.35
CA TYR A 231 10.17 3.15 12.68
C TYR A 231 8.82 3.30 13.37
N ILE A 232 8.53 2.43 14.33
CA ILE A 232 7.45 2.63 15.31
C ILE A 232 7.90 3.66 16.35
N ASN A 233 7.09 4.68 16.64
CA ASN A 233 7.28 5.53 17.83
C ASN A 233 6.63 4.86 19.04
N THR A 234 7.40 4.54 20.07
CA THR A 234 6.84 3.90 21.29
C THR A 234 6.26 4.90 22.30
N GLY A 235 6.60 6.19 22.20
CA GLY A 235 6.20 7.21 23.18
C GLY A 235 5.32 8.33 22.62
N ALA A 236 5.37 9.50 23.27
CA ALA A 236 4.51 10.63 22.96
C ALA A 236 4.83 11.26 21.59
N TYR A 237 3.85 11.19 20.69
CA TYR A 237 3.86 11.82 19.36
C TYR A 237 4.00 13.35 19.48
N ALA A 238 4.92 13.93 18.71
CA ALA A 238 5.16 15.38 18.60
C ALA A 238 5.56 16.11 19.90
N TYR A 239 6.00 15.39 20.93
CA TYR A 239 6.54 15.98 22.18
C TYR A 239 8.01 15.58 22.40
N ASP A 240 8.32 14.29 22.32
CA ASP A 240 9.68 13.74 22.48
C ASP A 240 10.16 13.06 21.19
N THR A 241 10.09 13.76 20.06
CA THR A 241 10.60 13.25 18.78
C THR A 241 12.12 13.06 18.87
N PRO A 242 12.69 11.86 18.62
CA PRO A 242 14.14 11.66 18.67
C PRO A 242 14.89 12.54 17.65
N SER A 243 16.10 12.99 18.01
CA SER A 243 16.94 13.81 17.12
C SER A 243 17.24 13.09 15.81
N GLY A 244 17.11 13.79 14.67
CA GLY A 244 17.26 13.20 13.34
C GLY A 244 16.02 12.44 12.83
N CYS A 245 14.94 12.40 13.60
CA CYS A 245 13.66 11.84 13.22
C CYS A 245 12.56 12.91 13.13
N ALA A 246 11.50 12.60 12.39
CA ALA A 246 10.24 13.33 12.39
C ALA A 246 9.09 12.40 12.72
N ASP A 247 8.19 12.85 13.61
CA ASP A 247 6.92 12.18 13.87
C ASP A 247 6.03 12.15 12.63
N GLN A 248 5.33 11.04 12.43
CA GLN A 248 4.47 10.77 11.28
C GLN A 248 3.24 9.97 11.67
N THR A 249 2.13 10.22 10.99
CA THR A 249 1.06 9.21 10.82
C THR A 249 1.06 8.79 9.35
N ILE A 250 0.88 7.48 9.11
CA ILE A 250 0.84 6.92 7.75
C ILE A 250 -0.52 6.28 7.49
N HIS A 251 -1.07 6.55 6.31
CA HIS A 251 -2.47 6.30 5.97
C HIS A 251 -2.55 5.50 4.67
N SER A 252 -3.53 4.61 4.58
CA SER A 252 -3.88 3.96 3.32
C SER A 252 -4.44 4.97 2.33
N TYR A 253 -4.12 4.76 1.06
CA TYR A 253 -4.57 5.59 -0.04
C TYR A 253 -5.02 4.70 -1.20
N GLY A 254 -6.30 4.82 -1.54
CA GLY A 254 -6.96 4.06 -2.61
C GLY A 254 -6.91 4.72 -4.00
N GLY A 255 -5.98 5.66 -4.23
CA GLY A 255 -5.80 6.28 -5.54
C GLY A 255 -5.36 5.27 -6.59
N SER A 256 -5.79 5.44 -7.85
CA SER A 256 -5.41 4.53 -8.94
C SER A 256 -3.90 4.46 -9.17
N THR A 257 -3.17 5.52 -8.83
CA THR A 257 -1.71 5.59 -8.75
C THR A 257 -1.33 6.16 -7.39
N ALA A 258 -0.08 5.99 -6.96
CA ALA A 258 0.49 6.90 -5.97
C ALA A 258 0.42 8.33 -6.55
N ASP A 259 0.08 9.33 -5.72
CA ASP A 259 0.12 10.73 -6.13
C ASP A 259 1.49 11.36 -5.81
N VAL A 260 1.73 12.55 -6.36
CA VAL A 260 2.99 13.31 -6.29
C VAL A 260 2.75 14.69 -5.73
#